data_AF-A0A1S3QM27-F1
#
_entry.id   AF-A0A1S3QM27-F1
#
_cell.length_a   1.000
_cell.length_b   1.000
_cell.length_c   1.000
_cell.angle_alpha   90.00
_cell.angle_beta   90.00
_cell.angle_gamma   90.00
#
_symmetry.space_group_name_H-M   'P 1'
#
loop_
_entity.id
_entity.type
_entity.pdbx_description
1 polymer ?
#
loop_
_entity_poly.entity_id
_entity_poly.type
_entity_poly.pdbx_seq_one_letter_code
_entity_poly.pdbx_strand_id
1 'polypeptide(L)'
;MEEISRSSVDIGGSLEDQMSQLKQFEQVIINYKSNIDKLEGDHQHIQEFLVFDNKHTNYTMEHIRVGWEQLLTTIARTINEIETQILTRDAKGISQQQMNEFRQSFTHFDRKKKGGMETDDFRACLISMGYDLGESEFTRIMSLVDPNGSNKVTFQSFVDFMTRETSDSDTSEQVLASFKILAADKPFILLEELRRELPPEQAEYCIARMPLYNGPDGVPGALDYTAFSTALYGESDL
;
A
#
# COMPACT_ATOMS: atom_id res chain seq x y z
N MET A 1 -1.60 -20.93 -16.25
CA MET A 1 -1.06 -19.62 -16.70
C MET A 1 -1.70 -18.46 -15.96
N GLU A 2 -3.03 -18.38 -15.85
CA GLU A 2 -3.68 -17.45 -14.89
C GLU A 2 -3.39 -17.79 -13.42
N GLU A 3 -3.02 -19.04 -13.13
CA GLU A 3 -2.85 -19.51 -11.74
C GLU A 3 -1.66 -18.87 -11.00
N ILE A 4 -0.58 -18.47 -11.67
CA ILE A 4 0.59 -17.87 -10.99
C ILE A 4 0.31 -16.40 -10.62
N SER A 5 -0.42 -15.67 -11.47
CA SER A 5 -0.99 -14.37 -11.09
C SER A 5 -2.07 -14.52 -10.02
N ARG A 6 -2.90 -15.58 -10.06
CA ARG A 6 -3.89 -15.86 -9.01
C ARG A 6 -3.22 -16.18 -7.67
N SER A 7 -2.08 -16.88 -7.67
CA SER A 7 -1.33 -17.18 -6.44
C SER A 7 -0.86 -15.91 -5.73
N SER A 8 -0.45 -14.85 -6.44
CA SER A 8 -0.01 -13.61 -5.77
C SER A 8 -1.12 -12.91 -4.95
N VAL A 9 -2.40 -13.16 -5.28
CA VAL A 9 -3.55 -12.59 -4.57
C VAL A 9 -4.07 -13.53 -3.47
N ASP A 10 -3.87 -14.85 -3.59
CA ASP A 10 -4.37 -15.86 -2.64
C ASP A 10 -3.29 -16.44 -1.70
N ILE A 11 -2.02 -16.07 -1.87
CA ILE A 11 -0.97 -16.37 -0.89
C ILE A 11 -1.18 -15.42 0.30
N GLY A 12 -2.04 -15.83 1.23
CA GLY A 12 -2.08 -15.25 2.57
C GLY A 12 -0.71 -15.40 3.24
N GLY A 13 -0.17 -14.29 3.75
CA GLY A 13 1.15 -14.23 4.37
C GLY A 13 1.74 -12.83 4.36
N SER A 14 2.88 -12.65 5.02
CA SER A 14 3.65 -11.41 4.95
C SER A 14 4.24 -11.21 3.54
N LEU A 15 4.61 -9.98 3.17
CA LEU A 15 5.30 -9.73 1.90
C LEU A 15 6.62 -10.53 1.82
N GLU A 16 7.25 -10.76 2.96
CA GLU A 16 8.44 -11.58 3.15
C GLU A 16 8.18 -13.06 2.85
N ASP A 17 7.04 -13.60 3.29
CA ASP A 17 6.63 -14.98 2.97
C ASP A 17 6.38 -15.13 1.48
N GLN A 18 5.66 -14.17 0.88
CA GLN A 18 5.41 -14.16 -0.57
C GLN A 18 6.72 -14.09 -1.37
N MET A 19 7.66 -13.23 -0.95
CA MET A 19 8.99 -13.12 -1.55
C MET A 19 9.77 -14.44 -1.45
N SER A 20 9.76 -15.06 -0.28
CA SER A 20 10.43 -16.34 -0.04
C SER A 20 9.87 -17.45 -0.94
N GLN A 21 8.55 -17.53 -1.07
CA GLN A 21 7.89 -18.49 -1.96
C GLN A 21 8.23 -18.24 -3.43
N LEU A 22 8.21 -16.98 -3.90
CA LEU A 22 8.58 -16.67 -5.28
C LEU A 22 10.04 -17.02 -5.58
N LYS A 23 10.96 -16.77 -4.65
CA LYS A 23 12.36 -17.19 -4.79
C LYS A 23 12.50 -18.72 -4.83
N GLN A 24 11.68 -19.46 -4.08
CA GLN A 24 11.64 -20.92 -4.19
C GLN A 24 11.14 -21.37 -5.58
N PHE A 25 10.08 -20.75 -6.11
CA PHE A 25 9.61 -21.06 -7.46
C PHE A 25 10.64 -20.73 -8.53
N GLU A 26 11.35 -19.61 -8.40
CA GLU A 26 12.46 -19.25 -9.29
C GLU A 26 13.54 -20.35 -9.30
N GLN A 27 13.94 -20.85 -8.12
CA GLN A 27 14.91 -21.95 -8.03
C GLN A 27 14.41 -23.24 -8.69
N VAL A 28 13.13 -23.58 -8.50
CA VAL A 28 12.52 -24.76 -9.16
C VAL A 28 12.59 -24.62 -10.67
N ILE A 29 12.32 -23.42 -11.20
CA ILE A 29 12.35 -23.14 -12.65
C ILE A 29 13.77 -23.20 -13.18
N ILE A 30 14.74 -22.61 -12.49
CA ILE A 30 16.15 -22.71 -12.86
C ILE A 30 16.60 -24.17 -12.92
N ASN A 31 16.19 -25.00 -11.95
CA ASN A 31 16.50 -26.42 -11.95
C ASN A 31 15.82 -27.19 -13.10
N TYR A 32 14.60 -26.79 -13.47
CA TYR A 32 13.84 -27.41 -14.55
C TYR A 32 14.34 -27.03 -15.96
N LYS A 33 15.13 -25.95 -16.09
CA LYS A 33 15.78 -25.50 -17.34
C LYS A 33 16.46 -26.64 -18.10
N SER A 34 17.14 -27.54 -17.39
CA SER A 34 17.83 -28.69 -18.00
C SER A 34 16.90 -29.64 -18.77
N ASN A 35 15.63 -29.75 -18.36
CA ASN A 35 14.63 -30.57 -19.06
C ASN A 35 14.14 -29.89 -20.34
N ILE A 36 14.01 -28.56 -20.32
CA ILE A 36 13.69 -27.78 -21.52
C ILE A 36 14.81 -27.89 -22.56
N ASP A 37 16.07 -27.83 -22.11
CA ASP A 37 17.23 -27.96 -23.00
C ASP A 37 17.32 -29.35 -23.64
N LYS A 38 16.97 -30.42 -22.90
CA LYS A 38 16.86 -31.78 -23.45
C LYS A 38 15.79 -31.86 -24.53
N LEU A 39 14.62 -31.28 -24.28
CA LEU A 39 13.51 -31.30 -25.22
C LEU A 39 13.84 -30.53 -26.50
N GLU A 40 14.57 -29.41 -26.39
CA GLU A 40 15.10 -28.67 -27.55
C GLU A 40 16.07 -29.54 -28.36
N GLY A 41 16.94 -30.30 -27.69
CA GLY A 41 17.81 -31.28 -28.34
C GLY A 41 17.04 -32.37 -29.08
N ASP A 42 16.04 -32.98 -28.43
CA ASP A 42 15.18 -33.99 -29.06
C ASP A 42 14.44 -33.43 -30.27
N HIS A 43 13.94 -32.18 -30.16
CA HIS A 43 13.28 -31.50 -31.27
C HIS A 43 14.23 -31.27 -32.45
N GLN A 44 15.48 -30.87 -32.20
CA GLN A 44 16.48 -30.69 -33.24
C GLN A 44 16.76 -32.00 -33.99
N HIS A 45 16.91 -33.12 -33.28
CA HIS A 45 17.10 -34.42 -33.92
C HIS A 45 15.91 -34.79 -34.81
N ILE A 46 14.68 -34.59 -34.33
CA ILE A 46 13.45 -34.86 -35.09
C ILE A 46 13.41 -34.01 -36.38
N GLN A 47 13.84 -32.75 -36.32
CA GLN A 47 13.93 -31.88 -37.50
C GLN A 47 15.01 -32.33 -38.49
N GLU A 48 16.17 -32.78 -38.01
CA GLU A 48 17.24 -33.32 -38.86
C GLU A 48 16.80 -34.58 -39.62
N PHE A 49 15.91 -35.38 -39.02
CA PHE A 49 15.25 -36.52 -39.68
C PHE A 49 14.03 -36.13 -40.55
N LEU A 50 13.77 -34.84 -40.74
CA LEU A 50 12.66 -34.29 -41.55
C LEU A 50 11.27 -34.75 -41.09
N VAL A 51 11.10 -35.00 -39.78
CA VAL A 51 9.82 -35.34 -39.19
C VAL A 51 9.19 -34.07 -38.62
N PHE A 52 8.04 -33.66 -39.17
CA PHE A 52 7.37 -32.40 -38.77
C PHE A 52 6.03 -32.61 -38.07
N ASP A 53 5.49 -33.83 -38.09
CA ASP A 53 4.20 -34.18 -37.48
C ASP A 53 4.42 -35.13 -36.30
N ASN A 54 3.95 -34.73 -35.13
CA ASN A 54 3.97 -35.57 -33.94
C ASN A 54 2.54 -35.73 -33.39
N LYS A 55 1.88 -36.82 -33.78
CA LYS A 55 0.50 -37.14 -33.39
C LYS A 55 0.33 -37.51 -31.91
N HIS A 56 1.44 -37.67 -31.18
CA HIS A 56 1.43 -38.10 -29.78
C HIS A 56 1.34 -36.91 -28.80
N THR A 57 1.46 -35.68 -29.29
CA THR A 57 1.35 -34.47 -28.47
C THR A 57 0.64 -33.35 -29.21
N ASN A 58 -0.21 -32.61 -28.50
CA ASN A 58 -0.82 -31.39 -29.02
C ASN A 58 0.06 -30.14 -28.83
N TYR A 59 1.17 -30.28 -28.08
CA TYR A 59 2.12 -29.21 -27.84
C TYR A 59 3.29 -29.30 -28.81
N THR A 60 3.51 -28.21 -29.54
CA THR A 60 4.71 -28.03 -30.37
C THR A 60 5.84 -27.43 -29.52
N MET A 61 7.08 -27.57 -29.98
CA MET A 61 8.23 -26.95 -29.31
C MET A 61 8.06 -25.42 -29.18
N GLU A 62 7.44 -24.78 -30.17
CA GLU A 62 7.15 -23.34 -30.13
C GLU A 62 6.22 -22.96 -28.98
N HIS A 63 5.14 -23.73 -28.74
CA HIS A 63 4.27 -23.48 -27.59
C HIS A 63 5.02 -23.59 -26.26
N ILE A 64 5.94 -24.54 -26.15
CA ILE A 64 6.74 -24.77 -24.95
C ILE A 64 7.72 -23.61 -24.75
N ARG A 65 8.39 -23.15 -25.81
CA ARG A 65 9.33 -22.02 -25.77
C ARG A 65 8.63 -20.74 -25.31
N VAL A 66 7.53 -20.36 -25.96
CA VAL A 66 6.73 -19.18 -25.58
C VAL A 66 6.22 -19.29 -24.15
N GLY A 67 5.68 -20.45 -23.77
CA GLY A 67 5.20 -20.68 -22.41
C GLY A 67 6.30 -20.54 -21.35
N TRP A 68 7.50 -21.05 -21.65
CA TRP A 68 8.67 -20.97 -20.77
C TRP A 68 9.18 -19.53 -20.60
N GLU A 69 9.34 -18.78 -21.71
CA GLU A 69 9.77 -17.38 -21.67
C GLU A 69 8.75 -16.49 -20.94
N GLN A 70 7.46 -16.73 -21.18
CA GLN A 70 6.39 -16.04 -20.48
C GLN A 70 6.41 -16.34 -18.98
N LEU A 71 6.64 -17.60 -18.58
CA LEU A 71 6.77 -18.00 -17.18
C LEU A 71 7.93 -17.25 -16.50
N LEU A 72 9.11 -17.24 -17.11
CA LEU A 72 10.30 -16.52 -16.59
C LEU A 72 10.01 -15.03 -16.41
N THR A 73 9.44 -14.40 -17.44
CA THR A 73 9.10 -12.98 -17.41
C THR A 73 8.07 -12.66 -16.33
N THR A 74 7.09 -13.54 -16.14
CA THR A 74 6.02 -13.35 -15.14
C THR A 74 6.61 -13.38 -13.73
N ILE A 75 7.44 -14.38 -13.41
CA ILE A 75 8.04 -14.50 -12.07
C ILE A 75 8.99 -13.35 -11.78
N ALA A 76 9.84 -12.98 -12.74
CA ALA A 76 10.71 -11.83 -12.58
C ALA A 76 9.92 -10.54 -12.31
N ARG A 77 8.82 -10.33 -13.04
CA ARG A 77 7.94 -9.16 -12.82
C ARG A 77 7.34 -9.19 -11.42
N THR A 78 6.77 -10.32 -11.00
CA THR A 78 6.12 -10.44 -9.69
C THR A 78 7.11 -10.28 -8.54
N ILE A 79 8.34 -10.81 -8.66
CA ILE A 79 9.40 -10.57 -7.66
C ILE A 79 9.68 -9.07 -7.54
N ASN A 80 9.93 -8.38 -8.65
CA ASN A 80 10.18 -6.93 -8.63
C ASN A 80 9.02 -6.12 -8.04
N GLU A 81 7.77 -6.52 -8.34
CA GLU A 81 6.57 -5.89 -7.78
C GLU A 81 6.51 -6.04 -6.25
N ILE A 82 6.81 -7.22 -5.70
CA ILE A 82 6.82 -7.43 -4.25
C ILE A 82 8.03 -6.73 -3.61
N GLU A 83 9.22 -6.73 -4.23
CA GLU A 83 10.38 -5.98 -3.71
C GLU A 83 10.07 -4.48 -3.62
N THR A 84 9.42 -3.92 -4.64
CA THR A 84 9.03 -2.51 -4.66
C THR A 84 7.98 -2.20 -3.57
N GLN A 85 7.06 -3.13 -3.30
CA GLN A 85 6.09 -3.01 -2.21
C GLN A 85 6.77 -3.02 -0.83
N ILE A 86 7.74 -3.91 -0.61
CA ILE A 86 8.52 -3.97 0.64
C ILE A 86 9.29 -2.66 0.84
N LEU A 87 10.00 -2.20 -0.19
CA LEU A 87 10.74 -0.94 -0.15
C LEU A 87 9.81 0.25 0.13
N THR A 88 8.63 0.30 -0.49
CA THR A 88 7.65 1.36 -0.26
C THR A 88 7.14 1.35 1.17
N ARG A 89 6.82 0.16 1.71
CA ARG A 89 6.39 0.00 3.10
C ARG A 89 7.45 0.54 4.06
N ASP A 90 8.70 0.12 3.87
CA ASP A 90 9.80 0.45 4.76
C ASP A 90 10.18 1.94 4.64
N ALA A 91 10.19 2.49 3.42
CA ALA A 91 10.49 3.91 3.18
C ALA A 91 9.42 4.86 3.74
N LYS A 92 8.16 4.42 3.78
CA LYS A 92 7.04 5.23 4.29
C LYS A 92 6.68 4.91 5.74
N GLY A 93 7.42 4.02 6.42
CA GLY A 93 7.17 3.64 7.81
C GLY A 93 5.80 2.97 8.04
N ILE A 94 5.22 2.34 7.03
CA ILE A 94 3.88 1.75 7.11
C ILE A 94 3.98 0.40 7.83
N SER A 95 3.09 0.16 8.80
CA SER A 95 3.02 -1.17 9.43
C SER A 95 2.54 -2.24 8.45
N GLN A 96 2.91 -3.51 8.67
CA GLN A 96 2.43 -4.60 7.82
C GLN A 96 0.90 -4.74 7.86
N GLN A 97 0.28 -4.40 8.99
CA GLN A 97 -1.17 -4.40 9.12
C GLN A 97 -1.82 -3.34 8.22
N GLN A 98 -1.33 -2.09 8.26
CA GLN A 98 -1.83 -1.02 7.39
C GLN A 98 -1.64 -1.35 5.90
N MET A 99 -0.48 -1.92 5.54
CA MET A 99 -0.25 -2.37 4.16
C MET A 99 -1.24 -3.46 3.73
N ASN A 100 -1.53 -4.41 4.63
CA ASN A 100 -2.53 -5.45 4.38
C ASN A 100 -3.96 -4.89 4.30
N GLU A 101 -4.29 -3.86 5.09
CA GLU A 101 -5.58 -3.16 5.01
C GLU A 101 -5.72 -2.44 3.68
N PHE A 102 -4.71 -1.67 3.25
CA PHE A 102 -4.67 -1.03 1.93
C PHE A 102 -4.81 -2.04 0.80
N ARG A 103 -4.12 -3.18 0.88
CA ARG A 103 -4.22 -4.25 -0.12
C ARG A 103 -5.61 -4.88 -0.14
N GLN A 104 -6.21 -5.15 1.02
CA GLN A 104 -7.55 -5.73 1.11
C GLN A 104 -8.59 -4.78 0.54
N SER A 105 -8.54 -3.50 0.90
CA SER A 105 -9.42 -2.48 0.34
C SER A 105 -9.24 -2.36 -1.18
N PHE A 106 -8.00 -2.25 -1.67
CA PHE A 106 -7.74 -2.17 -3.10
C PHE A 106 -8.27 -3.39 -3.85
N THR A 107 -8.04 -4.61 -3.32
CA THR A 107 -8.52 -5.85 -3.95
C THR A 107 -10.04 -5.99 -3.90
N HIS A 108 -10.68 -5.45 -2.86
CA HIS A 108 -12.14 -5.43 -2.75
C HIS A 108 -12.79 -4.57 -3.86
N PHE A 109 -12.15 -3.45 -4.21
CA PHE A 109 -12.66 -2.51 -5.22
C PHE A 109 -12.12 -2.76 -6.64
N ASP A 110 -10.97 -3.42 -6.84
CA ASP A 110 -10.51 -3.89 -8.15
C ASP A 110 -11.35 -5.08 -8.63
N ARG A 111 -12.60 -4.81 -9.02
CA ARG A 111 -13.58 -5.81 -9.49
C ARG A 111 -13.09 -6.59 -10.70
N LYS A 112 -12.23 -5.99 -11.52
CA LYS A 112 -11.69 -6.59 -12.73
C LYS A 112 -10.40 -7.39 -12.46
N LYS A 113 -9.81 -7.27 -11.26
CA LYS A 113 -8.55 -7.90 -10.84
C LYS A 113 -7.45 -7.75 -11.89
N LYS A 114 -7.41 -6.59 -12.56
CA LYS A 114 -6.44 -6.31 -13.63
C LYS A 114 -5.21 -5.56 -13.09
N GLY A 115 -5.09 -5.41 -11.77
CA GLY A 115 -3.97 -4.68 -11.14
C GLY A 115 -4.15 -3.17 -11.22
N GLY A 116 -5.39 -2.70 -11.36
CA GLY A 116 -5.69 -1.27 -11.50
C GLY A 116 -7.16 -1.00 -11.28
N MET A 117 -7.47 -0.13 -10.31
CA MET A 117 -8.82 0.32 -10.03
C MET A 117 -9.22 1.39 -11.06
N GLU A 118 -10.44 1.27 -11.59
CA GLU A 118 -11.02 2.30 -12.44
C GLU A 118 -11.36 3.54 -11.60
N THR A 119 -11.49 4.69 -12.26
CA THR A 119 -11.76 5.96 -11.58
C THR A 119 -13.00 5.91 -10.68
N ASP A 120 -14.07 5.27 -11.15
CA ASP A 120 -15.30 5.10 -10.39
C ASP A 120 -15.12 4.18 -9.17
N ASP A 121 -14.34 3.11 -9.31
CA ASP A 121 -14.02 2.17 -8.23
C ASP A 121 -13.14 2.84 -7.17
N PHE A 122 -12.17 3.68 -7.60
CA PHE A 122 -11.35 4.48 -6.70
C PHE A 122 -12.17 5.49 -5.90
N ARG A 123 -13.13 6.15 -6.54
CA ARG A 123 -14.06 7.03 -5.83
C ARG A 123 -14.89 6.29 -4.79
N ALA A 124 -15.44 5.14 -5.16
CA ALA A 124 -16.22 4.31 -4.24
C ALA A 124 -15.37 3.83 -3.04
N CYS A 125 -14.09 3.50 -3.29
CA CYS A 125 -13.14 3.12 -2.25
C CYS A 125 -12.90 4.25 -1.24
N LEU A 126 -12.63 5.47 -1.71
CA LEU A 126 -12.40 6.63 -0.85
C LEU A 126 -13.64 6.95 0.01
N ILE A 127 -14.83 6.90 -0.59
CA ILE A 127 -16.09 7.08 0.15
C ILE A 127 -16.28 5.98 1.20
N SER A 128 -15.96 4.73 0.86
CA SER A 128 -16.04 3.61 1.81
C SER A 128 -15.02 3.70 2.96
N MET A 129 -13.92 4.44 2.77
CA MET A 129 -12.94 4.75 3.80
C MET A 129 -13.33 5.97 4.65
N GLY A 130 -14.43 6.66 4.30
CA GLY A 130 -14.95 7.81 5.04
C GLY A 130 -14.52 9.17 4.48
N TYR A 131 -13.85 9.22 3.32
CA TYR A 131 -13.54 10.48 2.64
C TYR A 131 -14.77 10.96 1.85
N ASP A 132 -15.35 12.09 2.26
CA ASP A 132 -16.39 12.79 1.50
C ASP A 132 -15.74 13.85 0.59
N LEU A 133 -15.45 13.44 -0.65
CA LEU A 133 -14.73 14.26 -1.62
C LEU A 133 -15.70 14.83 -2.66
N GLY A 134 -15.75 16.16 -2.75
CA GLY A 134 -16.43 16.84 -3.84
C GLY A 134 -15.77 16.58 -5.20
N GLU A 135 -16.49 16.81 -6.30
CA GLU A 135 -15.99 16.60 -7.68
C GLU A 135 -14.64 17.28 -7.96
N SER A 136 -14.49 18.52 -7.48
CA SER A 136 -13.28 19.31 -7.66
C SER A 136 -12.08 18.70 -6.94
N GLU A 137 -12.31 18.14 -5.76
CA GLU A 137 -11.27 17.55 -4.93
C GLU A 137 -10.88 16.18 -5.47
N PHE A 138 -11.86 15.36 -5.87
CA PHE A 138 -11.60 14.10 -6.53
C PHE A 138 -10.81 14.27 -7.83
N THR A 139 -11.14 15.30 -8.63
CA THR A 139 -10.39 15.62 -9.86
C THR A 139 -8.93 15.98 -9.56
N ARG A 140 -8.69 16.76 -8.49
CA ARG A 140 -7.33 17.08 -8.01
C ARG A 140 -6.58 15.84 -7.54
N ILE A 141 -7.24 14.94 -6.83
CA ILE A 141 -6.63 13.69 -6.37
C ILE A 141 -6.29 12.81 -7.57
N MET A 142 -7.21 12.70 -8.55
CA MET A 142 -6.99 11.92 -9.76
C MET A 142 -5.77 12.39 -10.55
N SER A 143 -5.54 13.71 -10.65
CA SER A 143 -4.34 14.23 -11.33
C SER A 143 -3.03 13.94 -10.61
N LEU A 144 -3.07 13.68 -9.29
CA LEU A 144 -1.92 13.24 -8.50
C LEU A 144 -1.65 11.74 -8.67
N VAL A 145 -2.69 10.90 -8.66
CA VAL A 145 -2.53 9.43 -8.71
C VAL A 145 -2.42 8.86 -10.12
N ASP A 146 -2.92 9.58 -11.12
CA ASP A 146 -2.90 9.22 -12.54
C ASP A 146 -2.45 10.40 -13.43
N PRO A 147 -1.18 10.83 -13.33
CA PRO A 147 -0.64 11.91 -14.17
C PRO A 147 -0.63 11.56 -15.67
N ASN A 148 -0.68 10.28 -16.00
CA ASN A 148 -0.66 9.79 -17.37
C ASN A 148 -2.07 9.77 -18.02
N GLY A 149 -3.13 10.07 -17.26
CA GLY A 149 -4.51 10.05 -17.76
C GLY A 149 -4.95 8.66 -18.25
N SER A 150 -4.41 7.60 -17.65
CA SER A 150 -4.74 6.22 -17.97
C SER A 150 -6.15 5.81 -17.52
N ASN A 151 -6.82 6.67 -16.73
CA ASN A 151 -8.07 6.42 -16.02
C ASN A 151 -8.02 5.16 -15.14
N LYS A 152 -6.83 4.82 -14.67
CA LYS A 152 -6.58 3.66 -13.82
C LYS A 152 -5.61 4.04 -12.71
N VAL A 153 -6.02 3.74 -11.49
CA VAL A 153 -5.19 3.92 -10.29
C VAL A 153 -4.50 2.60 -9.98
N THR A 154 -3.17 2.60 -10.04
CA THR A 154 -2.36 1.43 -9.65
C THR A 154 -2.31 1.30 -8.12
N PHE A 155 -2.04 0.11 -7.61
CA PHE A 155 -1.88 -0.10 -6.17
C PHE A 155 -0.77 0.79 -5.58
N GLN A 156 0.32 1.01 -6.33
CA GLN A 156 1.40 1.88 -5.91
C GLN A 156 0.91 3.33 -5.74
N SER A 157 0.24 3.89 -6.76
CA SER A 157 -0.34 5.24 -6.69
C SER A 157 -1.34 5.38 -5.55
N PHE A 158 -2.13 4.32 -5.31
CA PHE A 158 -3.09 4.27 -4.20
C PHE A 158 -2.40 4.35 -2.84
N VAL A 159 -1.38 3.52 -2.60
CA VAL A 159 -0.59 3.56 -1.36
C VAL A 159 0.12 4.90 -1.22
N ASP A 160 0.68 5.43 -2.30
CA ASP A 160 1.34 6.75 -2.28
C ASP A 160 0.39 7.87 -1.85
N PHE A 161 -0.85 7.83 -2.32
CA PHE A 161 -1.88 8.77 -1.89
C PHE A 161 -2.28 8.57 -0.43
N MET A 162 -2.66 7.35 -0.04
CA MET A 162 -3.13 7.06 1.31
C MET A 162 -2.08 7.44 2.37
N THR A 163 -0.82 7.13 2.08
CA THR A 163 0.29 7.40 3.00
C THR A 163 0.58 8.88 3.16
N ARG A 164 0.46 9.65 2.08
CA ARG A 164 0.62 11.10 2.11
C ARG A 164 -0.50 11.78 2.88
N GLU A 165 -1.74 11.37 2.67
CA GLU A 165 -2.88 11.91 3.43
C GLU A 165 -2.80 11.54 4.92
N THR A 166 -2.37 10.31 5.26
CA THR A 166 -2.15 9.95 6.67
C THR A 166 -0.97 10.69 7.30
N SER A 167 0.12 10.94 6.55
CA SER A 167 1.25 11.73 7.09
C SER A 167 0.89 13.21 7.28
N ASP A 168 0.00 13.76 6.44
CA ASP A 168 -0.46 15.14 6.57
C ASP A 168 -1.48 15.30 7.72
N SER A 169 -2.13 14.22 8.17
CA SER A 169 -3.09 14.20 9.30
C SER A 169 -2.45 14.28 10.70
N ASP A 170 -1.13 14.10 10.79
CA ASP A 170 -0.35 14.15 12.03
C ASP A 170 0.54 15.41 12.12
N THR A 171 0.19 16.49 11.41
CA THR A 171 0.95 17.74 11.53
C THR A 171 0.63 18.46 12.84
N SER A 172 1.66 18.98 13.51
CA SER A 172 1.53 19.75 14.76
C SER A 172 0.49 20.86 14.68
N GLU A 173 0.35 21.47 13.51
CA GLU A 173 -0.59 22.54 13.19
C GLU A 173 -2.05 22.06 13.21
N GLN A 174 -2.35 20.87 12.67
CA GLN A 174 -3.70 20.30 12.68
C GLN A 174 -4.10 19.83 14.08
N VAL A 175 -3.19 19.19 14.81
CA VAL A 175 -3.43 18.80 16.21
C VAL A 175 -3.67 20.04 17.07
N LEU A 176 -2.89 21.10 16.87
CA LEU A 176 -3.06 22.38 17.55
C LEU A 176 -4.39 23.07 17.18
N ALA A 177 -4.81 23.01 15.91
CA ALA A 177 -6.10 23.53 15.47
C ALA A 177 -7.27 22.78 16.13
N SER A 178 -7.21 21.45 16.23
CA SER A 178 -8.22 20.65 16.94
C SER A 178 -8.30 21.00 18.41
N PHE A 179 -7.16 21.13 19.11
CA PHE A 179 -7.16 21.57 20.51
C PHE A 179 -7.68 23.00 20.68
N LYS A 180 -7.40 23.89 19.74
CA LYS A 180 -7.93 25.26 19.76
C LYS A 180 -9.45 25.29 19.61
N ILE A 181 -10.02 24.41 18.78
CA ILE A 181 -11.48 24.26 18.64
C ILE A 181 -12.08 23.69 19.93
N LEU A 182 -11.47 22.66 20.51
CA LEU A 182 -11.89 22.08 21.80
C LEU A 182 -11.83 23.10 22.95
N ALA A 183 -10.82 23.97 22.92
CA ALA A 183 -10.64 25.07 23.86
C ALA A 183 -11.52 26.29 23.55
N ALA A 184 -12.44 26.23 22.57
CA ALA A 184 -13.28 27.35 22.16
C ALA A 184 -12.46 28.64 21.90
N ASP A 185 -11.40 28.52 21.09
CA ASP A 185 -10.45 29.58 20.72
C ASP A 185 -9.63 30.17 21.89
N LYS A 186 -9.70 29.58 23.09
CA LYS A 186 -8.83 29.97 24.22
C LYS A 186 -7.39 29.48 23.98
N PRO A 187 -6.37 30.23 24.45
CA PRO A 187 -4.96 29.81 24.35
C PRO A 187 -4.59 28.68 25.33
N PHE A 188 -5.54 28.19 26.13
CA PHE A 188 -5.37 27.11 27.09
C PHE A 188 -6.63 26.22 27.11
N ILE A 189 -6.48 24.98 27.58
CA ILE A 189 -7.59 24.03 27.76
C ILE A 189 -7.66 23.54 29.20
N LEU A 190 -8.85 23.29 29.73
CA LEU A 190 -9.03 22.76 31.09
C LEU A 190 -9.11 21.23 31.10
N LEU A 191 -8.73 20.63 32.23
CA LEU A 191 -8.80 19.18 32.43
C LEU A 191 -10.23 18.62 32.28
N GLU A 192 -11.24 19.38 32.70
CA GLU A 192 -12.65 19.01 32.56
C GLU A 192 -13.12 19.09 31.10
N GLU A 193 -12.57 20.02 30.31
CA GLU A 193 -12.85 20.14 28.88
C GLU A 193 -12.25 18.94 28.13
N LEU A 194 -11.02 18.55 28.46
CA LEU A 194 -10.40 17.33 27.89
C LEU A 194 -11.19 16.06 28.23
N ARG A 195 -11.59 15.89 29.50
CA ARG A 195 -12.38 14.71 29.93
C ARG A 195 -13.79 14.65 29.33
N ARG A 196 -14.36 15.80 28.98
CA ARG A 196 -15.71 15.87 28.39
C ARG A 196 -15.69 15.56 26.89
N GLU A 197 -14.67 16.02 26.19
CA GLU A 197 -14.63 15.94 24.72
C GLU A 197 -13.83 14.74 24.20
N LEU A 198 -12.88 14.20 24.98
CA LEU A 198 -12.04 13.07 24.58
C LEU A 198 -12.38 11.78 25.34
N PRO A 199 -12.11 10.60 24.74
CA PRO A 199 -12.17 9.33 25.45
C PRO A 199 -11.30 9.34 26.72
N PRO A 200 -11.69 8.63 27.79
CA PRO A 200 -11.04 8.74 29.10
C PRO A 200 -9.54 8.40 29.05
N GLU A 201 -9.13 7.42 28.24
CA GLU A 201 -7.70 7.09 28.08
C GLU A 201 -6.89 8.22 27.42
N GLN A 202 -7.46 8.88 26.41
CA GLN A 202 -6.84 10.00 25.70
C GLN A 202 -6.80 11.26 26.57
N ALA A 203 -7.86 11.53 27.33
CA ALA A 203 -7.93 12.66 28.24
C ALA A 203 -6.87 12.54 29.34
N GLU A 204 -6.75 11.38 29.99
CA GLU A 204 -5.71 11.15 31.00
C GLU A 204 -4.30 11.24 30.42
N TYR A 205 -4.08 10.75 29.19
CA TYR A 205 -2.80 10.89 28.51
C TYR A 205 -2.43 12.36 28.28
N CYS A 206 -3.38 13.18 27.79
CA CYS A 206 -3.17 14.61 27.58
C CYS A 206 -2.90 15.33 28.92
N ILE A 207 -3.67 15.04 29.96
CA ILE A 207 -3.49 15.67 31.29
C ILE A 207 -2.13 15.33 31.90
N ALA A 208 -1.65 14.09 31.73
CA ALA A 208 -0.36 13.66 32.27
C ALA A 208 0.85 14.25 31.54
N ARG A 209 0.71 14.62 30.26
CA ARG A 209 1.80 15.08 29.39
C ARG A 209 1.77 16.58 29.09
N MET A 210 0.62 17.24 29.19
CA MET A 210 0.51 18.67 28.91
C MET A 210 1.10 19.50 30.06
N PRO A 211 1.98 20.47 29.77
CA PRO A 211 2.45 21.41 30.78
C PRO A 211 1.33 22.39 31.18
N LEU A 212 1.46 22.96 32.38
CA LEU A 212 0.55 24.00 32.85
C LEU A 212 0.75 25.30 32.05
N TYR A 213 -0.36 25.96 31.73
CA TYR A 213 -0.33 27.24 31.02
C TYR A 213 0.11 28.38 31.95
N ASN A 214 1.19 29.07 31.57
CA ASN A 214 1.82 30.14 32.36
C ASN A 214 1.53 31.55 31.79
N GLY A 215 0.56 31.70 30.89
CA GLY A 215 0.21 33.00 30.32
C GLY A 215 -0.59 33.90 31.27
N PRO A 216 -0.70 35.20 30.95
CA PRO A 216 -1.39 36.20 31.78
C PRO A 216 -2.88 35.90 32.00
N ASP A 217 -3.51 35.15 31.09
CA ASP A 217 -4.91 34.72 31.15
C ASP A 217 -5.10 33.34 31.80
N GLY A 218 -4.05 32.78 32.41
CA GLY A 218 -4.07 31.44 32.98
C GLY A 218 -4.97 31.33 34.22
N VAL A 219 -5.90 30.39 34.17
CA VAL A 219 -6.72 30.00 35.33
C VAL A 219 -6.10 28.77 36.02
N PRO A 220 -6.38 28.54 37.33
CA PRO A 220 -5.87 27.36 38.03
C PRO A 220 -6.30 26.06 37.33
N GLY A 221 -5.32 25.24 36.93
CA GLY A 221 -5.57 23.99 36.21
C GLY A 221 -5.68 24.14 34.68
N ALA A 222 -5.29 25.30 34.13
CA ALA A 222 -5.14 25.49 32.69
C ALA A 222 -3.92 24.74 32.15
N LEU A 223 -4.11 24.03 31.04
CA LEU A 223 -3.09 23.26 30.34
C LEU A 223 -2.75 23.92 29.00
N ASP A 224 -1.47 23.85 28.63
CA ASP A 224 -0.93 24.43 27.41
C ASP A 224 -0.82 23.37 26.30
N TYR A 225 -1.82 23.35 25.43
CA TYR A 225 -1.84 22.46 24.28
C TYR A 225 -0.84 22.87 23.18
N THR A 226 -0.38 24.13 23.16
CA THR A 226 0.58 24.62 22.16
C THR A 226 1.98 24.11 22.46
N ALA A 227 2.39 24.19 23.74
CA ALA A 227 3.64 23.60 24.22
C ALA A 227 3.63 22.07 24.09
N PHE A 228 2.47 21.43 24.33
CA PHE A 228 2.30 19.99 24.12
C PHE A 228 2.45 19.58 22.66
N SER A 229 1.75 20.23 21.72
CA SER A 229 1.89 19.94 20.29
C SER A 229 3.32 20.17 19.80
N THR A 230 3.96 21.26 20.26
CA THR A 230 5.36 21.55 19.93
C THR A 230 6.33 20.51 20.51
N ALA A 231 6.08 19.99 21.72
CA ALA A 231 6.93 18.95 22.30
C ALA A 231 6.72 17.58 21.65
N LEU A 232 5.51 17.28 21.18
CA LEU A 232 5.18 15.99 20.59
C LEU A 232 5.68 15.84 19.15
N TYR A 233 5.73 16.96 18.41
CA TYR A 233 6.10 16.99 16.99
C TYR A 233 7.36 17.80 16.67
N GLY A 234 7.81 18.67 17.58
CA GLY A 234 8.94 19.58 17.36
C GLY A 234 10.31 19.04 17.74
N GLU A 235 10.43 17.81 18.25
CA GLU A 235 11.73 17.13 18.44
C GLU A 235 12.25 16.42 17.17
N SER A 236 11.59 16.60 16.01
CA SER A 236 11.99 15.95 14.75
C SER A 236 12.86 16.81 13.81
N ASP A 237 13.19 18.06 14.16
CA ASP A 237 13.97 18.98 13.30
C ASP A 237 15.19 19.61 14.02
N LEU A 238 15.94 18.82 14.81
CA LEU A 238 17.25 19.24 15.35
C LEU A 238 18.31 18.14 15.33
#